data_AF-A0A4Q4UY10-F1
#
_entry.id   AF-A0A4Q4UY10-F1
#
_cell.length_a   1.000
_cell.length_b   1.000
_cell.length_c   1.000
_cell.angle_alpha   90.00
_cell.angle_beta   90.00
_cell.angle_gamma   90.00
#
_symmetry.space_group_name_H-M   'P 1'
#
loop_
_entity.id
_entity.type
_entity.pdbx_description
1 polymer ?
#
loop_
_entity_poly.entity_id
_entity_poly.type
_entity_poly.pdbx_seq_one_letter_code
_entity_poly.pdbx_strand_id
1 'polypeptide(L)'
;MAESEITFGVEFEFLVDTDKLLSLRPEEANAAPISSMPLPSTSPRIKAIKVANIVKNRLEEAGLSPVQVTKELYVIPRDISELECTTWVVKKDITVKKSIGDIQYAGMEVTSPVLPNTSKGYEELAKAVKAIRQVETVLFNESCGLHVHVGRGDAGIELLPLQKFASLLLLGGEWILDNVHPARRRGRWPCYRNSTDSRLARLNIDLEEVEARPDEAGAPWLRACDLENPSRRIKNQVKYLWKAKSSMELGQWLKGFNMRRLAYDVRQQGAASENRRFEYKRTIEFRQADGDLSDEGFPIAWVKVATGMLAWAFNADLETFRSTIQEVTGAIDQEGQVSKLLKSIGIPEDVISTWNLTLYVYRVLYQPDFPINLGSTFGTARPRNVGFDTGTYGLPVEEYYYFYDQWPIGLAVSRAGQHVLGTRQGRPTAHQSGRISMAYAVPGGSKLVTVDLATDTVTRTYTLPLTVHYKGSYMNNLRFDLPPTPRSPGAGIACIFDSGNEARNRFIMVDLARGRAGASQISIRVRFESSRRRPAIRACHSTPAREVILCGSNMKTLIALNWTSAAG
;
A
#
# COMPACT_ATOMS: atom_id res chain seq x y z
N MET A 1 5.48 21.13 26.74
CA MET A 1 4.06 20.77 26.54
C MET A 1 3.93 19.27 26.72
N ALA A 2 2.90 18.78 27.40
CA ALA A 2 2.67 17.34 27.49
C ALA A 2 2.10 16.82 26.15
N GLU A 3 2.52 15.64 25.70
CA GLU A 3 2.00 15.05 24.44
C GLU A 3 0.49 14.83 24.47
N SER A 4 -0.09 14.69 25.67
CA SER A 4 -1.53 14.58 25.92
C SER A 4 -2.33 15.87 25.69
N GLU A 5 -1.68 17.04 25.56
CA GLU A 5 -2.35 18.27 25.10
C GLU A 5 -2.60 18.26 23.58
N ILE A 6 -1.85 17.46 22.83
CA ILE A 6 -2.10 17.27 21.40
C ILE A 6 -3.32 16.36 21.23
N THR A 7 -4.20 16.73 20.32
CA THR A 7 -5.38 15.97 19.93
C THR A 7 -5.37 15.74 18.44
N PHE A 8 -5.94 14.63 17.98
CA PHE A 8 -6.12 14.36 16.56
C PHE A 8 -7.57 14.05 16.21
N GLY A 9 -7.91 14.15 14.93
CA GLY A 9 -9.12 13.60 14.34
C GLY A 9 -8.80 13.03 12.97
N VAL A 10 -9.56 12.03 12.52
CA VAL A 10 -9.32 11.36 11.23
C VAL A 10 -10.55 11.40 10.35
N GLU A 11 -10.32 11.47 9.04
CA GLU A 11 -11.36 11.33 8.00
C GLU A 11 -10.94 10.19 7.07
N PHE A 12 -11.72 9.11 7.06
CA PHE A 12 -11.49 7.91 6.26
C PHE A 12 -12.39 7.91 5.02
N GLU A 13 -11.81 8.10 3.84
CA GLU A 13 -12.52 8.00 2.56
C GLU A 13 -12.49 6.57 2.02
N PHE A 14 -13.63 6.01 1.59
CA PHE A 14 -13.71 4.67 0.99
C PHE A 14 -14.91 4.51 0.04
N LEU A 15 -14.92 3.43 -0.74
CA LEU A 15 -16.02 3.09 -1.64
C LEU A 15 -16.78 1.85 -1.14
N VAL A 16 -18.08 1.81 -1.42
CA VAL A 16 -18.95 0.66 -1.13
C VAL A 16 -19.75 0.30 -2.38
N ASP A 17 -19.64 -0.94 -2.86
CA ASP A 17 -20.56 -1.47 -3.89
C ASP A 17 -21.95 -1.56 -3.26
N THR A 18 -22.83 -0.67 -3.72
CA THR A 18 -24.07 -0.32 -3.02
C THR A 18 -25.14 -1.37 -3.25
N ASP A 19 -25.31 -1.81 -4.49
CA ASP A 19 -26.33 -2.81 -4.84
C ASP A 19 -25.93 -4.21 -4.37
N LYS A 20 -24.62 -4.53 -4.35
CA LYS A 20 -24.12 -5.75 -3.73
C LYS A 20 -24.28 -5.75 -2.21
N LEU A 21 -24.03 -4.65 -1.51
CA LEU A 21 -24.19 -4.62 -0.04
C LEU A 21 -25.66 -4.75 0.37
N LEU A 22 -26.55 -4.03 -0.32
CA LEU A 22 -28.00 -4.08 -0.04
C LEU A 22 -28.61 -5.45 -0.39
N SER A 23 -28.11 -6.16 -1.42
CA SER A 23 -28.55 -7.53 -1.71
C SER A 23 -28.01 -8.58 -0.72
N LEU A 24 -26.88 -8.32 -0.06
CA LEU A 24 -26.38 -9.12 1.06
C LEU A 24 -27.13 -8.87 2.38
N ARG A 25 -27.79 -7.70 2.52
CA ARG A 25 -28.49 -7.29 3.75
C ARG A 25 -29.96 -6.92 3.49
N PRO A 26 -30.83 -7.90 3.18
CA PRO A 26 -32.21 -7.64 2.77
C PRO A 26 -33.06 -6.94 3.83
N GLU A 27 -32.80 -7.12 5.13
CA GLU A 27 -33.55 -6.45 6.20
C GLU A 27 -33.27 -4.94 6.22
N GLU A 28 -31.99 -4.56 6.26
CA GLU A 28 -31.53 -3.17 6.18
C GLU A 28 -31.90 -2.52 4.83
N ALA A 29 -31.89 -3.31 3.74
CA ALA A 29 -32.32 -2.87 2.42
C ALA A 29 -33.84 -2.65 2.32
N ASN A 30 -34.66 -3.38 3.08
CA ASN A 30 -36.11 -3.21 3.12
C ASN A 30 -36.60 -2.30 4.25
N ALA A 31 -35.73 -1.91 5.18
CA ALA A 31 -36.04 -0.94 6.23
C ALA A 31 -36.67 0.35 5.66
N ALA A 32 -37.70 0.84 6.36
CA ALA A 32 -38.43 2.04 5.97
C ALA A 32 -37.49 3.26 5.89
N PRO A 33 -37.72 4.22 4.97
CA PRO A 33 -36.91 5.42 4.92
C PRO A 33 -36.99 6.20 6.24
N ILE A 34 -35.82 6.45 6.86
CA ILE A 34 -35.68 7.23 8.11
C ILE A 34 -36.11 8.71 7.90
N SER A 35 -36.40 9.12 6.67
CA SER A 35 -36.78 10.48 6.29
C SER A 35 -38.09 10.49 5.51
N SER A 36 -38.91 11.50 5.79
CA SER A 36 -40.15 11.84 5.08
C SER A 36 -39.94 12.37 3.65
N MET A 37 -38.71 12.39 3.12
CA MET A 37 -38.46 12.79 1.74
C MET A 37 -39.13 11.84 0.72
N PRO A 38 -39.94 12.35 -0.23
CA PRO A 38 -40.61 11.55 -1.25
C PRO A 38 -39.65 11.18 -2.39
N LEU A 39 -38.60 10.40 -2.08
CA LEU A 39 -37.65 9.87 -3.05
C LEU A 39 -37.87 8.37 -3.25
N PRO A 40 -37.84 7.84 -4.49
CA PRO A 40 -37.89 6.41 -4.74
C PRO A 40 -36.78 5.64 -4.00
N SER A 41 -37.08 4.42 -3.56
CA SER A 41 -36.12 3.53 -2.89
C SER A 41 -34.87 3.23 -3.74
N THR A 42 -35.01 3.29 -5.06
CA THR A 42 -33.93 3.16 -6.06
C THR A 42 -33.01 4.38 -6.16
N SER A 43 -33.36 5.51 -5.53
CA SER A 43 -32.58 6.76 -5.61
C SER A 43 -31.17 6.59 -5.03
N PRO A 44 -30.09 7.03 -5.73
CA PRO A 44 -28.72 6.99 -5.22
C PRO A 44 -28.49 7.76 -3.91
N ARG A 45 -29.40 8.67 -3.51
CA ARG A 45 -29.39 9.28 -2.16
C ARG A 45 -29.96 8.32 -1.11
N ILE A 46 -31.09 7.68 -1.39
CA ILE A 46 -31.72 6.71 -0.46
C ILE A 46 -30.82 5.48 -0.28
N LYS A 47 -30.23 4.95 -1.36
CA LYS A 47 -29.24 3.86 -1.26
C LYS A 47 -28.03 4.26 -0.40
N ALA A 48 -27.47 5.45 -0.61
CA ALA A 48 -26.33 5.95 0.19
C ALA A 48 -26.69 6.19 1.66
N ILE A 49 -27.91 6.67 1.95
CA ILE A 49 -28.43 6.75 3.33
C ILE A 49 -28.48 5.36 3.97
N LYS A 50 -28.96 4.34 3.24
CA LYS A 50 -28.98 2.96 3.75
C LYS A 50 -27.56 2.49 4.05
N VAL A 51 -26.64 2.55 3.08
CA VAL A 51 -25.20 2.24 3.26
C VAL A 51 -24.59 2.96 4.48
N ALA A 52 -24.89 4.24 4.68
CA ALA A 52 -24.38 5.00 5.82
C ALA A 52 -24.84 4.43 7.18
N ASN A 53 -26.06 3.90 7.26
CA ASN A 53 -26.56 3.22 8.46
C ASN A 53 -25.90 1.83 8.65
N ILE A 54 -25.58 1.11 7.57
CA ILE A 54 -24.82 -0.17 7.64
C ILE A 54 -23.43 0.08 8.25
N VAL A 55 -22.74 1.12 7.78
CA VAL A 55 -21.44 1.56 8.29
C VAL A 55 -21.54 2.03 9.75
N LYS A 56 -22.57 2.82 10.10
CA LYS A 56 -22.84 3.24 11.48
C LYS A 56 -22.94 2.03 12.41
N ASN A 57 -23.77 1.05 12.05
CA ASN A 57 -23.97 -0.15 12.86
C ASN A 57 -22.66 -0.93 13.03
N ARG A 58 -21.85 -1.11 11.97
CA ARG A 58 -20.52 -1.76 12.07
C ARG A 58 -19.54 -1.00 12.99
N LEU A 59 -19.60 0.33 13.06
CA LEU A 59 -18.78 1.13 13.98
C LEU A 59 -19.25 0.96 15.44
N GLU A 60 -20.56 0.92 15.68
CA GLU A 60 -21.14 0.69 17.01
C GLU A 60 -20.86 -0.74 17.52
N GLU A 61 -20.99 -1.75 16.66
CA GLU A 61 -20.61 -3.14 16.94
C GLU A 61 -19.13 -3.30 17.30
N ALA A 62 -18.24 -2.47 16.73
CA ALA A 62 -16.82 -2.41 17.08
C ALA A 62 -16.55 -1.70 18.43
N GLY A 63 -17.59 -1.24 19.13
CA GLY A 63 -17.48 -0.53 20.40
C GLY A 63 -16.96 0.90 20.27
N LEU A 64 -17.39 1.60 19.23
CA LEU A 64 -17.30 3.06 19.10
C LEU A 64 -18.66 3.69 19.47
N SER A 65 -18.63 4.79 20.22
CA SER A 65 -19.85 5.52 20.61
C SER A 65 -19.51 6.93 21.08
N PRO A 66 -20.33 7.95 20.78
CA PRO A 66 -21.50 7.91 19.90
C PRO A 66 -21.11 7.81 18.41
N VAL A 67 -22.03 7.30 17.59
CA VAL A 67 -21.92 7.24 16.13
C VAL A 67 -23.23 7.74 15.49
N GLN A 68 -23.15 8.55 14.44
CA GLN A 68 -24.32 9.06 13.71
C GLN A 68 -24.10 9.11 12.19
N VAL A 69 -25.19 9.20 11.43
CA VAL A 69 -25.17 9.52 9.99
C VAL A 69 -25.42 11.03 9.83
N THR A 70 -24.61 11.73 9.01
CA THR A 70 -24.75 13.19 8.87
C THR A 70 -26.12 13.62 8.32
N LYS A 71 -26.65 14.72 8.85
CA LYS A 71 -27.90 15.33 8.38
C LYS A 71 -27.80 15.95 6.98
N GLU A 72 -26.60 16.25 6.46
CA GLU A 72 -26.45 16.75 5.08
C GLU A 72 -26.91 15.71 4.03
N LEU A 73 -26.83 14.40 4.33
CA LEU A 73 -27.39 13.34 3.47
C LEU A 73 -28.91 13.49 3.28
N TYR A 74 -29.59 13.99 4.31
CA TYR A 74 -31.03 14.23 4.36
C TYR A 74 -31.41 15.66 3.92
N VAL A 75 -30.45 16.47 3.45
CA VAL A 75 -30.64 17.91 3.11
C VAL A 75 -31.04 18.77 4.32
N ILE A 76 -30.67 18.34 5.52
CA ILE A 76 -30.93 19.03 6.79
C ILE A 76 -29.58 19.58 7.32
N PRO A 77 -29.55 20.73 8.02
CA PRO A 77 -28.31 21.21 8.66
C PRO A 77 -27.65 20.18 9.57
N ARG A 78 -26.32 20.22 9.64
CA ARG A 78 -25.51 19.34 10.50
C ARG A 78 -25.86 19.51 11.98
N ASP A 79 -25.78 18.41 12.72
CA ASP A 79 -25.91 18.44 14.17
C ASP A 79 -24.76 19.19 14.83
N ILE A 80 -25.04 19.78 15.99
CA ILE A 80 -24.04 20.45 16.84
C ILE A 80 -22.88 19.48 17.15
N SER A 81 -23.18 18.21 17.41
CA SER A 81 -22.18 17.16 17.64
C SER A 81 -21.22 16.92 16.45
N GLU A 82 -21.67 17.13 15.21
CA GLU A 82 -20.80 17.08 14.02
C GLU A 82 -19.97 18.37 13.87
N LEU A 83 -20.52 19.52 14.26
CA LEU A 83 -19.81 20.81 14.20
C LEU A 83 -18.71 20.91 15.26
N GLU A 84 -18.98 20.42 16.47
CA GLU A 84 -18.06 20.36 17.61
C GLU A 84 -17.14 19.13 17.58
N CYS A 85 -17.33 18.22 16.62
CA CYS A 85 -16.55 16.98 16.48
C CYS A 85 -16.55 16.12 17.76
N THR A 86 -17.72 15.91 18.37
CA THR A 86 -17.91 15.14 19.62
C THR A 86 -18.49 13.73 19.40
N THR A 87 -18.64 13.30 18.15
CA THR A 87 -19.23 12.02 17.74
C THR A 87 -18.57 11.48 16.48
N TRP A 88 -18.60 10.16 16.28
CA TRP A 88 -18.23 9.56 14.99
C TRP A 88 -19.33 9.83 13.96
N VAL A 89 -18.98 10.32 12.77
CA VAL A 89 -19.98 10.67 11.74
C VAL A 89 -19.71 9.94 10.43
N VAL A 90 -20.72 9.21 9.97
CA VAL A 90 -20.75 8.60 8.63
C VAL A 90 -21.38 9.57 7.63
N LYS A 91 -20.69 9.80 6.51
CA LYS A 91 -21.06 10.76 5.46
C LYS A 91 -20.89 10.15 4.07
N LYS A 92 -21.41 10.86 3.07
CA LYS A 92 -21.13 10.60 1.66
C LYS A 92 -20.19 11.69 1.15
N ASP A 93 -18.97 11.31 0.79
CA ASP A 93 -18.13 12.22 0.00
C ASP A 93 -18.48 12.12 -1.49
N ILE A 94 -18.33 13.24 -2.21
CA ILE A 94 -18.65 13.38 -3.64
C ILE A 94 -17.41 13.49 -4.54
N THR A 95 -16.22 13.48 -3.96
CA THR A 95 -14.92 13.48 -4.64
C THR A 95 -14.34 12.07 -4.73
N VAL A 96 -14.57 11.22 -3.72
CA VAL A 96 -14.37 9.77 -3.73
C VAL A 96 -15.27 9.13 -4.79
N LYS A 97 -14.68 8.51 -5.81
CA LYS A 97 -15.40 8.00 -6.99
C LYS A 97 -14.78 6.73 -7.57
N LYS A 98 -15.66 5.90 -8.10
CA LYS A 98 -15.32 4.77 -8.97
C LYS A 98 -16.48 4.49 -9.92
N SER A 99 -16.17 4.37 -11.21
CA SER A 99 -17.11 3.98 -12.26
C SER A 99 -16.51 2.82 -13.05
N ILE A 100 -17.03 1.60 -12.82
CA ILE A 100 -16.65 0.41 -13.58
C ILE A 100 -17.95 -0.26 -14.04
N GLY A 101 -18.25 -0.15 -15.33
CA GLY A 101 -19.54 -0.54 -15.89
C GLY A 101 -20.70 0.15 -15.17
N ASP A 102 -21.82 -0.57 -15.04
CA ASP A 102 -23.05 -0.08 -14.42
C ASP A 102 -23.07 -0.17 -12.87
N ILE A 103 -21.95 -0.57 -12.24
CA ILE A 103 -21.90 -0.81 -10.78
C ILE A 103 -21.97 0.52 -10.02
N GLN A 104 -23.02 0.69 -9.21
CA GLN A 104 -23.18 1.86 -8.35
C GLN A 104 -22.33 1.74 -7.08
N TYR A 105 -21.22 2.50 -7.06
CA TYR A 105 -20.45 2.73 -5.84
C TYR A 105 -20.94 3.97 -5.09
N ALA A 106 -21.04 3.87 -3.77
CA ALA A 106 -21.15 5.02 -2.88
C ALA A 106 -19.73 5.41 -2.43
N GLY A 107 -19.31 6.65 -2.70
CA GLY A 107 -18.20 7.28 -1.99
C GLY A 107 -18.65 7.61 -0.57
N MET A 108 -17.96 7.09 0.43
CA MET A 108 -18.30 7.18 1.84
C MET A 108 -17.13 7.80 2.60
N GLU A 109 -17.46 8.53 3.66
CA GLU A 109 -16.49 9.11 4.58
C GLU A 109 -16.91 8.75 6.02
N VAL A 110 -15.94 8.40 6.86
CA VAL A 110 -16.13 8.30 8.33
C VAL A 110 -15.19 9.28 9.00
N THR A 111 -15.73 10.27 9.71
CA THR A 111 -14.96 11.25 10.48
C THR A 111 -15.04 10.96 11.97
N SER A 112 -13.90 10.95 12.66
CA SER A 112 -13.84 10.73 14.12
C SER A 112 -14.29 11.97 14.92
N PRO A 113 -14.61 11.80 16.22
CA PRO A 113 -14.53 12.91 17.16
C PRO A 113 -13.08 13.39 17.35
N VAL A 114 -12.88 14.42 18.16
CA VAL A 114 -11.56 14.81 18.68
C VAL A 114 -11.05 13.71 19.63
N LEU A 115 -10.00 13.01 19.21
CA LEU A 115 -9.35 11.92 19.94
C LEU A 115 -8.08 12.42 20.66
N PRO A 116 -7.78 11.94 21.88
CA PRO A 116 -6.56 12.29 22.59
C PRO A 116 -5.35 11.56 21.97
N ASN A 117 -4.18 12.20 21.96
CA ASN A 117 -2.91 11.61 21.54
C ASN A 117 -2.37 10.61 22.60
N THR A 118 -3.13 9.55 22.89
CA THR A 118 -2.86 8.51 23.91
C THR A 118 -3.35 7.14 23.44
N SER A 119 -3.01 6.07 24.16
CA SER A 119 -3.44 4.68 23.85
C SER A 119 -4.94 4.56 23.56
N LYS A 120 -5.80 5.21 24.36
CA LYS A 120 -7.26 5.21 24.13
C LYS A 120 -7.64 5.76 22.74
N GLY A 121 -7.02 6.86 22.32
CA GLY A 121 -7.25 7.43 20.99
C GLY A 121 -6.81 6.48 19.88
N TYR A 122 -5.66 5.81 20.04
CA TYR A 122 -5.18 4.80 19.09
C TYR A 122 -6.04 3.52 19.08
N GLU A 123 -6.63 3.13 20.21
CA GLU A 123 -7.58 2.01 20.29
C GLU A 123 -8.90 2.32 19.56
N GLU A 124 -9.45 3.53 19.73
CA GLU A 124 -10.63 3.98 18.98
C GLU A 124 -10.33 4.11 17.47
N LEU A 125 -9.13 4.59 17.11
CA LEU A 125 -8.65 4.62 15.74
C LEU A 125 -8.57 3.21 15.13
N ALA A 126 -7.98 2.24 15.85
CA ALA A 126 -7.86 0.85 15.40
C ALA A 126 -9.22 0.16 15.23
N LYS A 127 -10.17 0.39 16.15
CA LYS A 127 -11.56 -0.06 16.02
C LYS A 127 -12.22 0.46 14.74
N ALA A 128 -12.06 1.75 14.43
CA ALA A 128 -12.64 2.37 13.24
C ALA A 128 -12.05 1.78 11.94
N VAL A 129 -10.73 1.65 11.86
CA VAL A 129 -10.03 1.01 10.74
C VAL A 129 -10.57 -0.40 10.50
N LYS A 130 -10.64 -1.22 11.56
CA LYS A 130 -11.13 -2.60 11.50
C LYS A 130 -12.61 -2.69 11.09
N ALA A 131 -13.46 -1.83 11.66
CA ALA A 131 -14.89 -1.79 11.33
C ALA A 131 -15.14 -1.45 9.84
N ILE A 132 -14.41 -0.48 9.29
CA ILE A 132 -14.50 -0.10 7.88
C ILE A 132 -14.03 -1.25 6.97
N ARG A 133 -12.91 -1.91 7.29
CA ARG A 133 -12.41 -3.11 6.58
C ARG A 133 -13.40 -4.29 6.60
N GLN A 134 -14.30 -4.35 7.59
CA GLN A 134 -15.26 -5.43 7.79
C GLN A 134 -16.64 -5.19 7.12
N VAL A 135 -16.82 -4.09 6.37
CA VAL A 135 -18.00 -3.88 5.53
C VAL A 135 -17.87 -4.75 4.26
N GLU A 136 -18.89 -5.57 3.97
CA GLU A 136 -18.78 -6.74 3.07
C GLU A 136 -18.48 -6.42 1.59
N THR A 137 -18.55 -5.14 1.20
CA THR A 137 -18.26 -4.67 -0.14
C THR A 137 -17.39 -3.41 -0.18
N VAL A 138 -16.66 -3.14 0.91
CA VAL A 138 -15.70 -2.03 0.99
C VAL A 138 -14.61 -2.19 -0.06
N LEU A 139 -14.16 -1.07 -0.62
CA LEU A 139 -13.05 -1.01 -1.54
C LEU A 139 -12.35 0.35 -1.43
N PHE A 140 -11.02 0.31 -1.47
CA PHE A 140 -10.18 1.50 -1.52
C PHE A 140 -9.64 1.67 -2.95
N ASN A 141 -9.44 2.91 -3.39
CA ASN A 141 -8.80 3.23 -4.67
C ASN A 141 -8.03 4.55 -4.58
N GLU A 142 -7.46 5.01 -5.69
CA GLU A 142 -6.70 6.26 -5.76
C GLU A 142 -7.47 7.55 -5.43
N SER A 143 -8.81 7.51 -5.38
CA SER A 143 -9.64 8.63 -4.92
C SER A 143 -9.88 8.62 -3.40
N CYS A 144 -9.52 7.53 -2.71
CA CYS A 144 -9.62 7.39 -1.27
C CYS A 144 -8.37 7.98 -0.59
N GLY A 145 -8.56 8.88 0.35
CA GLY A 145 -7.56 9.41 1.26
C GLY A 145 -7.74 8.99 2.72
N LEU A 146 -6.66 9.15 3.47
CA LEU A 146 -6.71 9.31 4.91
C LEU A 146 -6.32 10.75 5.22
N HIS A 147 -7.22 11.53 5.80
CA HIS A 147 -6.90 12.86 6.32
C HIS A 147 -6.73 12.79 7.83
N VAL A 148 -5.66 13.42 8.35
CA VAL A 148 -5.43 13.55 9.79
C VAL A 148 -5.44 15.03 10.17
N HIS A 149 -6.40 15.43 10.99
CA HIS A 149 -6.41 16.72 11.66
C HIS A 149 -5.61 16.64 12.95
N VAL A 150 -4.73 17.61 13.20
CA VAL A 150 -3.93 17.70 14.43
C VAL A 150 -4.07 19.08 15.05
N GLY A 151 -4.30 19.15 16.37
CA GLY A 151 -4.47 20.40 17.11
C GLY A 151 -4.37 20.20 18.63
N ARG A 152 -5.02 21.05 19.41
CA ARG A 152 -5.04 21.04 20.89
C ARG A 152 -6.46 21.29 21.42
N GLY A 153 -7.41 20.48 20.96
CA GLY A 153 -8.84 20.78 21.06
C GLY A 153 -9.13 22.21 20.54
N ASP A 154 -9.87 22.99 21.32
CA ASP A 154 -10.23 24.37 20.99
C ASP A 154 -9.11 25.40 21.21
N ALA A 155 -7.99 25.06 21.85
CA ALA A 155 -6.91 26.02 22.08
C ALA A 155 -6.32 26.56 20.76
N GLY A 156 -6.29 25.70 19.73
CA GLY A 156 -5.74 26.01 18.42
C GLY A 156 -4.21 25.99 18.38
N ILE A 157 -3.63 26.81 17.50
CA ILE A 157 -2.19 26.83 17.24
C ILE A 157 -1.68 28.28 17.23
N GLU A 158 -0.79 28.57 18.17
CA GLU A 158 -0.09 29.84 18.37
C GLU A 158 0.91 30.14 17.24
N LEU A 159 1.34 31.40 17.14
CA LEU A 159 2.17 31.88 16.02
C LEU A 159 3.52 31.16 15.92
N LEU A 160 4.29 31.09 17.02
CA LEU A 160 5.63 30.50 17.01
C LEU A 160 5.64 28.99 16.66
N PRO A 161 4.77 28.13 17.21
CA PRO A 161 4.60 26.76 16.74
C PRO A 161 4.25 26.67 15.25
N LEU A 162 3.33 27.51 14.75
CA LEU A 162 2.98 27.52 13.33
C LEU A 162 4.15 27.96 12.44
N GLN A 163 4.98 28.90 12.89
CA GLN A 163 6.20 29.34 12.18
C GLN A 163 7.26 28.25 12.12
N LYS A 164 7.50 27.53 13.22
CA LYS A 164 8.43 26.38 13.26
C LYS A 164 7.96 25.26 12.34
N PHE A 165 6.67 24.89 12.42
CA PHE A 165 6.07 23.85 11.57
C PHE A 165 6.15 24.20 10.08
N ALA A 166 5.82 25.44 9.72
CA ALA A 166 5.95 25.92 8.34
C ALA A 166 7.41 25.94 7.86
N SER A 167 8.36 26.33 8.72
CA SER A 167 9.80 26.28 8.40
C SER A 167 10.27 24.85 8.13
N LEU A 168 9.88 23.89 8.97
CA LEU A 168 10.20 22.47 8.78
C LEU A 168 9.73 21.93 7.43
N LEU A 169 8.46 22.21 7.05
CA LEU A 169 7.93 21.79 5.76
C LEU A 169 8.69 22.41 4.58
N LEU A 170 8.93 23.73 4.62
CA LEU A 170 9.53 24.48 3.52
C LEU A 170 11.04 24.22 3.32
N LEU A 171 11.77 23.86 4.39
CA LEU A 171 13.22 23.65 4.35
C LEU A 171 13.63 22.18 4.11
N GLY A 172 12.67 21.25 4.02
CA GLY A 172 12.92 19.89 3.56
C GLY A 172 11.84 18.87 3.93
N GLY A 173 11.08 19.12 5.00
CA GLY A 173 10.09 18.19 5.54
C GLY A 173 9.03 17.76 4.52
N GLU A 174 8.51 18.67 3.70
CA GLU A 174 7.54 18.33 2.64
C GLU A 174 8.14 17.35 1.60
N TRP A 175 9.39 17.57 1.18
CA TRP A 175 10.07 16.74 0.19
C TRP A 175 10.46 15.37 0.74
N ILE A 176 10.89 15.30 2.00
CA ILE A 176 11.17 14.03 2.68
C ILE A 176 9.86 13.24 2.84
N LEU A 177 8.78 13.88 3.31
CA LEU A 177 7.48 13.23 3.55
C LEU A 177 6.79 12.77 2.26
N ASP A 178 6.97 13.43 1.12
CA ASP A 178 6.48 12.88 -0.15
C ASP A 178 6.93 11.42 -0.38
N ASN A 179 8.14 11.05 0.05
CA ASN A 179 8.64 9.68 -0.09
C ASN A 179 7.84 8.64 0.71
N VAL A 180 7.04 9.06 1.70
CA VAL A 180 6.19 8.19 2.53
C VAL A 180 4.78 8.00 1.95
N HIS A 181 4.46 8.64 0.81
CA HIS A 181 3.15 8.60 0.17
C HIS A 181 3.23 8.10 -1.30
N PRO A 182 2.20 7.43 -1.84
CA PRO A 182 2.19 7.01 -3.23
C PRO A 182 2.17 8.24 -4.15
N ALA A 183 2.78 8.16 -5.33
CA ALA A 183 3.07 9.36 -6.13
C ALA A 183 1.82 10.18 -6.52
N ARG A 184 0.63 9.57 -6.52
CA ARG A 184 -0.68 10.22 -6.71
C ARG A 184 -1.00 11.30 -5.66
N ARG A 185 -0.55 11.16 -4.40
CA ARG A 185 -0.77 12.12 -3.31
C ARG A 185 0.38 13.15 -3.15
N ARG A 186 1.32 13.20 -4.11
CA ARG A 186 2.48 14.12 -4.12
C ARG A 186 2.24 15.31 -5.04
N GLY A 187 2.05 16.51 -4.47
CA GLY A 187 2.12 17.80 -5.16
C GLY A 187 1.16 18.06 -6.32
N ARG A 188 0.02 17.36 -6.37
CA ARG A 188 -1.06 17.57 -7.36
C ARG A 188 -2.40 17.23 -6.72
N TRP A 189 -3.51 17.55 -7.39
CA TRP A 189 -4.84 17.13 -6.91
C TRP A 189 -4.85 15.64 -6.50
N PRO A 190 -5.35 15.27 -5.30
CA PRO A 190 -6.07 16.11 -4.34
C PRO A 190 -5.20 16.87 -3.30
N CYS A 191 -3.88 16.72 -3.32
CA CYS A 191 -2.92 17.25 -2.33
C CYS A 191 -1.79 18.07 -2.97
N TYR A 192 -1.97 19.39 -3.11
CA TYR A 192 -0.95 20.30 -3.64
C TYR A 192 0.12 20.65 -2.61
N ARG A 193 1.36 20.95 -3.04
CA ARG A 193 2.46 21.33 -2.15
C ARG A 193 2.23 22.70 -1.49
N ASN A 194 2.47 22.80 -0.20
CA ASN A 194 2.55 24.07 0.51
C ASN A 194 3.68 24.95 -0.07
N SER A 195 4.81 24.36 -0.48
CA SER A 195 5.98 25.09 -1.00
C SER A 195 5.84 25.67 -2.42
N THR A 196 4.80 25.28 -3.18
CA THR A 196 4.48 25.81 -4.53
C THR A 196 3.09 26.43 -4.66
N ASP A 197 2.13 26.06 -3.82
CA ASP A 197 0.71 26.36 -4.06
C ASP A 197 -0.02 27.01 -2.88
N SER A 198 0.66 27.28 -1.77
CA SER A 198 0.15 28.23 -0.77
C SER A 198 0.15 29.67 -1.32
N ARG A 199 -0.67 30.55 -0.72
CA ARG A 199 -0.68 31.99 -1.04
C ARG A 199 0.69 32.62 -0.75
N LEU A 200 1.36 32.19 0.32
CA LEU A 200 2.76 32.50 0.62
C LEU A 200 3.70 32.09 -0.52
N ALA A 201 3.58 30.86 -1.03
CA ALA A 201 4.41 30.37 -2.13
C ALA A 201 4.16 31.05 -3.48
N ARG A 202 2.97 31.65 -3.65
CA ARG A 202 2.57 32.46 -4.80
C ARG A 202 2.80 33.96 -4.61
N LEU A 203 3.32 34.39 -3.45
CA LEU A 203 3.46 35.80 -3.05
C LEU A 203 2.14 36.59 -3.11
N ASN A 204 1.00 35.90 -2.94
CA ASN A 204 -0.33 36.50 -2.86
C ASN A 204 -0.59 36.99 -1.41
N ILE A 205 0.24 37.96 -1.00
CA ILE A 205 0.25 38.64 0.30
C ILE A 205 0.55 40.11 0.07
N ASP A 206 0.32 40.97 1.06
CA ASP A 206 0.78 42.36 0.99
C ASP A 206 2.30 42.40 1.20
N LEU A 207 3.06 42.43 0.10
CA LEU A 207 4.52 42.41 0.15
C LEU A 207 5.11 43.70 0.72
N GLU A 208 4.46 44.84 0.50
CA GLU A 208 4.95 46.14 0.97
C GLU A 208 4.74 46.27 2.49
N GLU A 209 3.54 45.91 2.99
CA GLU A 209 3.27 45.86 4.44
C GLU A 209 4.12 44.80 5.16
N VAL A 210 4.53 43.73 4.48
CA VAL A 210 5.36 42.67 5.08
C VAL A 210 6.84 43.01 5.05
N GLU A 211 7.39 43.55 3.95
CA GLU A 211 8.81 43.88 3.87
C GLU A 211 9.20 45.02 4.82
N ALA A 212 8.31 46.00 5.02
CA ALA A 212 8.50 47.13 5.94
C ALA A 212 8.51 46.77 7.44
N ARG A 213 8.08 45.56 7.85
CA ARG A 213 8.10 45.14 9.26
C ARG A 213 9.52 44.88 9.76
N PRO A 214 9.87 45.25 11.01
CA PRO A 214 11.19 44.94 11.58
C PRO A 214 11.38 43.42 11.75
N ASP A 215 12.62 42.95 11.61
CA ASP A 215 12.96 41.51 11.67
C ASP A 215 13.00 40.95 13.12
N GLU A 216 12.96 41.82 14.12
CA GLU A 216 13.46 41.58 15.49
C GLU A 216 12.87 40.35 16.19
N ALA A 217 11.54 40.22 16.25
CA ALA A 217 10.87 39.17 17.02
C ALA A 217 11.14 37.75 16.49
N GLY A 218 11.32 37.59 15.17
CA GLY A 218 11.63 36.31 14.52
C GLY A 218 13.13 36.05 14.36
N ALA A 219 13.98 37.07 14.52
CA ALA A 219 15.38 37.03 14.09
C ALA A 219 16.23 35.84 14.61
N PRO A 220 16.11 35.38 15.87
CA PRO A 220 16.87 34.21 16.33
C PRO A 220 16.50 32.92 15.58
N TRP A 221 15.20 32.70 15.35
CA TRP A 221 14.68 31.52 14.66
C TRP A 221 14.94 31.59 13.15
N LEU A 222 14.78 32.77 12.54
CA LEU A 222 15.12 33.02 11.14
C LEU A 222 16.62 32.78 10.85
N ARG A 223 17.51 33.14 11.78
CA ARG A 223 18.95 32.77 11.69
C ARG A 223 19.18 31.26 11.84
N ALA A 224 18.42 30.59 12.70
CA ALA A 224 18.49 29.13 12.86
C ALA A 224 17.94 28.34 11.65
N CYS A 225 17.28 28.99 10.69
CA CYS A 225 16.76 28.37 9.46
C CYS A 225 17.80 28.12 8.36
N ASP A 226 19.05 28.58 8.52
CA ASP A 226 20.15 28.50 7.53
C ASP A 226 19.71 28.72 6.06
N LEU A 227 19.52 30.00 5.72
CA LEU A 227 19.07 30.39 4.39
C LEU A 227 20.24 30.58 3.39
N GLU A 228 21.38 29.90 3.55
CA GLU A 228 22.46 29.92 2.56
C GLU A 228 22.12 29.04 1.33
N ASN A 229 21.68 27.82 1.56
CA ASN A 229 21.48 26.80 0.51
C ASN A 229 20.10 26.77 -0.20
N PRO A 230 18.95 27.08 0.45
CA PRO A 230 17.63 26.95 -0.20
C PRO A 230 17.45 27.85 -1.44
N SER A 231 16.56 27.46 -2.37
CA SER A 231 16.27 28.29 -3.56
C SER A 231 15.70 29.67 -3.17
N ARG A 232 15.93 30.71 -3.99
CA ARG A 232 15.44 32.09 -3.74
C ARG A 232 13.96 32.15 -3.37
N ARG A 233 13.12 31.31 -3.98
CA ARG A 233 11.68 31.22 -3.67
C ARG A 233 11.45 30.78 -2.22
N ILE A 234 12.15 29.75 -1.76
CA ILE A 234 12.06 29.25 -0.37
C ILE A 234 12.66 30.26 0.61
N LYS A 235 13.82 30.87 0.29
CA LYS A 235 14.42 31.93 1.13
C LYS A 235 13.42 33.07 1.40
N ASN A 236 12.70 33.53 0.37
CA ASN A 236 11.67 34.56 0.52
C ASN A 236 10.47 34.06 1.33
N GLN A 237 9.92 32.87 1.05
CA GLN A 237 8.81 32.30 1.84
C GLN A 237 9.15 32.20 3.34
N VAL A 238 10.36 31.75 3.68
CA VAL A 238 10.81 31.64 5.08
C VAL A 238 11.06 33.02 5.70
N LYS A 239 11.66 33.97 4.99
CA LYS A 239 11.76 35.36 5.48
C LYS A 239 10.38 35.95 5.82
N TYR A 240 9.41 35.82 4.92
CA TYR A 240 8.08 36.41 5.12
C TYR A 240 7.30 35.70 6.24
N LEU A 241 7.38 34.36 6.39
CA LEU A 241 6.65 33.66 7.46
C LEU A 241 7.11 34.10 8.86
N TRP A 242 8.40 34.42 9.03
CA TRP A 242 8.94 34.96 10.28
C TRP A 242 8.58 36.43 10.54
N LYS A 243 8.02 37.15 9.55
CA LYS A 243 7.44 38.51 9.69
C LYS A 243 5.91 38.52 9.94
N ALA A 244 5.25 37.36 10.04
CA ALA A 244 3.81 37.30 10.32
C ALA A 244 3.48 37.84 11.73
N LYS A 245 2.41 38.65 11.86
CA LYS A 245 2.01 39.32 13.11
C LYS A 245 1.00 38.55 13.96
N SER A 246 0.42 37.47 13.42
CA SER A 246 -0.47 36.55 14.17
C SER A 246 -0.56 35.18 13.49
N SER A 247 -0.96 34.14 14.24
CA SER A 247 -1.24 32.81 13.67
C SER A 247 -2.41 32.80 12.69
N MET A 248 -3.33 33.78 12.79
CA MET A 248 -4.41 33.99 11.83
C MET A 248 -3.86 34.49 10.48
N GLU A 249 -2.98 35.49 10.50
CA GLU A 249 -2.33 36.02 9.30
C GLU A 249 -1.48 34.95 8.61
N LEU A 250 -0.61 34.26 9.38
CA LEU A 250 0.19 33.17 8.85
C LEU A 250 -0.68 32.01 8.34
N GLY A 251 -1.77 31.67 9.04
CA GLY A 251 -2.74 30.68 8.59
C GLY A 251 -3.39 31.03 7.25
N GLN A 252 -3.71 32.31 7.02
CA GLN A 252 -4.20 32.80 5.72
C GLN A 252 -3.15 32.71 4.62
N TRP A 253 -1.89 33.03 4.90
CA TRP A 253 -0.79 32.89 3.92
C TRP A 253 -0.49 31.42 3.60
N LEU A 254 -0.66 30.53 4.57
CA LEU A 254 -0.52 29.08 4.42
C LEU A 254 -1.76 28.39 3.83
N LYS A 255 -2.86 29.10 3.52
CA LYS A 255 -3.94 28.56 2.68
C LYS A 255 -3.48 28.41 1.23
N GLY A 256 -4.16 27.51 0.50
CA GLY A 256 -3.94 27.33 -0.93
C GLY A 256 -4.33 28.56 -1.77
N PHE A 257 -3.66 28.70 -2.90
CA PHE A 257 -3.97 29.67 -3.93
C PHE A 257 -4.96 29.07 -4.96
N ASN A 258 -5.96 29.84 -5.39
CA ASN A 258 -7.00 29.42 -6.34
C ASN A 258 -7.65 28.06 -5.98
N MET A 259 -8.22 27.94 -4.77
CA MET A 259 -8.96 26.75 -4.29
C MET A 259 -8.16 25.43 -4.28
N ARG A 260 -6.82 25.48 -4.31
CA ARG A 260 -5.96 24.29 -4.19
C ARG A 260 -5.98 23.76 -2.74
N ARG A 261 -6.50 22.55 -2.53
CA ARG A 261 -6.34 21.83 -1.25
C ARG A 261 -4.86 21.43 -1.08
N LEU A 262 -4.23 21.91 -0.01
CA LEU A 262 -2.82 21.67 0.26
C LEU A 262 -2.57 20.36 1.00
N ALA A 263 -1.35 19.83 0.90
CA ALA A 263 -0.85 18.67 1.61
C ALA A 263 -0.96 18.83 3.14
N TYR A 264 -0.72 20.04 3.64
CA TYR A 264 -0.83 20.42 5.06
C TYR A 264 -1.72 21.68 5.15
N ASP A 265 -3.04 21.49 5.17
CA ASP A 265 -4.02 22.60 5.11
C ASP A 265 -4.31 23.16 6.51
N VAL A 266 -3.85 24.39 6.78
CA VAL A 266 -3.94 25.04 8.10
C VAL A 266 -5.34 25.59 8.34
N ARG A 267 -6.08 25.03 9.29
CA ARG A 267 -7.44 25.41 9.72
C ARG A 267 -7.32 26.31 10.97
N GLN A 268 -7.85 27.53 10.91
CA GLN A 268 -7.87 28.49 12.03
C GLN A 268 -9.26 29.15 12.09
N GLN A 269 -9.86 29.23 13.28
CA GLN A 269 -11.24 29.69 13.42
C GLN A 269 -11.39 31.20 13.15
N GLY A 270 -12.39 31.58 12.35
CA GLY A 270 -12.59 32.96 11.91
C GLY A 270 -11.86 33.30 10.61
N ALA A 271 -11.00 32.40 10.11
CA ALA A 271 -10.64 32.41 8.70
C ALA A 271 -11.91 32.21 7.86
N ALA A 272 -12.19 33.11 6.92
CA ALA A 272 -13.20 32.87 5.91
C ALA A 272 -12.75 31.67 5.06
N SER A 273 -13.49 30.56 5.11
CA SER A 273 -13.33 29.52 4.10
C SER A 273 -13.77 30.06 2.75
N GLU A 274 -13.11 29.65 1.66
CA GLU A 274 -13.43 30.13 0.31
C GLU A 274 -14.88 29.77 -0.11
N ASN A 275 -15.51 28.83 0.60
CA ASN A 275 -16.92 28.42 0.46
C ASN A 275 -17.91 29.22 1.34
N ARG A 276 -17.48 30.30 2.00
CA ARG A 276 -18.28 31.13 2.95
C ARG A 276 -18.90 30.38 4.16
N ARG A 277 -18.55 29.11 4.39
CA ARG A 277 -18.86 28.42 5.65
C ARG A 277 -17.87 28.90 6.73
N PHE A 278 -18.32 29.05 7.98
CA PHE A 278 -17.40 29.29 9.09
C PHE A 278 -16.49 28.06 9.27
N GLU A 279 -15.19 28.31 9.38
CA GLU A 279 -14.19 27.28 9.71
C GLU A 279 -14.20 27.09 11.23
N TYR A 280 -14.68 25.95 11.71
CA TYR A 280 -14.74 25.64 13.15
C TYR A 280 -13.45 24.95 13.64
N LYS A 281 -12.79 24.16 12.79
CA LYS A 281 -11.57 23.42 13.14
C LYS A 281 -10.38 24.37 13.35
N ARG A 282 -9.63 24.20 14.44
CA ARG A 282 -8.36 24.90 14.74
C ARG A 282 -7.18 23.92 14.69
N THR A 283 -6.89 23.38 13.50
CA THR A 283 -6.03 22.20 13.30
C THR A 283 -5.15 22.32 12.04
N ILE A 284 -4.13 21.49 11.89
CA ILE A 284 -3.48 21.26 10.59
C ILE A 284 -4.01 19.94 10.02
N GLU A 285 -4.47 19.97 8.78
CA GLU A 285 -5.03 18.82 8.05
C GLU A 285 -3.97 18.22 7.13
N PHE A 286 -3.43 17.08 7.53
CA PHE A 286 -2.45 16.28 6.81
C PHE A 286 -3.19 15.41 5.77
N ARG A 287 -3.12 15.80 4.49
CA ARG A 287 -3.91 15.17 3.42
C ARG A 287 -3.22 14.04 2.66
N GLN A 288 -1.90 13.93 2.74
CA GLN A 288 -1.13 13.13 1.78
C GLN A 288 -1.25 11.61 1.95
N ALA A 289 -1.76 11.10 3.08
CA ALA A 289 -1.94 9.66 3.24
C ALA A 289 -3.01 9.10 2.31
N ASP A 290 -2.79 7.85 1.90
CA ASP A 290 -3.68 7.09 1.04
C ASP A 290 -4.79 6.44 1.87
N GLY A 291 -6.00 6.32 1.33
CA GLY A 291 -7.15 5.74 2.04
C GLY A 291 -7.20 4.21 2.04
N ASP A 292 -6.20 3.52 1.47
CA ASP A 292 -6.14 2.06 1.48
C ASP A 292 -5.81 1.51 2.86
N LEU A 293 -6.85 1.10 3.59
CA LEU A 293 -6.76 0.50 4.93
C LEU A 293 -6.32 -0.98 4.89
N SER A 294 -5.75 -1.48 3.79
CA SER A 294 -5.23 -2.86 3.74
C SER A 294 -4.18 -3.14 4.81
N ASP A 295 -3.35 -2.15 5.17
CA ASP A 295 -2.48 -2.15 6.35
C ASP A 295 -3.21 -1.52 7.55
N GLU A 296 -3.42 -2.28 8.64
CA GLU A 296 -4.08 -1.77 9.86
C GLU A 296 -3.17 -0.90 10.74
N GLY A 297 -1.84 -1.02 10.59
CA GLY A 297 -0.84 -0.23 11.32
C GLY A 297 -0.58 1.15 10.70
N PHE A 298 -0.68 1.26 9.37
CA PHE A 298 -0.42 2.51 8.63
C PHE A 298 -1.18 3.73 9.19
N PRO A 299 -2.52 3.69 9.45
CA PRO A 299 -3.23 4.85 9.97
C PRO A 299 -2.75 5.29 11.36
N ILE A 300 -2.42 4.34 12.24
CA ILE A 300 -1.95 4.61 13.60
C ILE A 300 -0.57 5.26 13.56
N ALA A 301 0.34 4.70 12.75
CA ALA A 301 1.68 5.25 12.58
C ALA A 301 1.66 6.63 11.88
N TRP A 302 0.76 6.86 10.93
CA TRP A 302 0.61 8.18 10.30
C TRP A 302 0.10 9.23 11.28
N VAL A 303 -0.88 8.90 12.11
CA VAL A 303 -1.34 9.78 13.20
C VAL A 303 -0.19 10.11 14.15
N LYS A 304 0.62 9.11 14.58
CA LYS A 304 1.80 9.35 15.42
C LYS A 304 2.82 10.31 14.78
N VAL A 305 3.07 10.20 13.47
CA VAL A 305 3.95 11.14 12.74
C VAL A 305 3.33 12.55 12.72
N ALA A 306 2.03 12.66 12.41
CA ALA A 306 1.34 13.94 12.32
C ALA A 306 1.23 14.66 13.69
N THR A 307 0.92 13.93 14.77
CA THR A 307 0.89 14.49 16.13
C THR A 307 2.30 14.84 16.62
N GLY A 308 3.29 14.01 16.35
CA GLY A 308 4.70 14.27 16.68
C GLY A 308 5.27 15.50 15.98
N MET A 309 4.94 15.75 14.70
CA MET A 309 5.35 16.97 13.99
C MET A 309 4.81 18.25 14.65
N LEU A 310 3.57 18.23 15.16
CA LEU A 310 3.02 19.38 15.88
C LEU A 310 3.60 19.48 17.31
N ALA A 311 3.77 18.34 18.00
CA ALA A 311 4.39 18.28 19.32
C ALA A 311 5.82 18.85 19.30
N TRP A 312 6.64 18.50 18.30
CA TRP A 312 7.96 19.10 18.05
C TRP A 312 7.85 20.62 17.85
N ALA A 313 6.91 21.09 17.04
CA ALA A 313 6.76 22.53 16.79
C ALA A 313 6.40 23.31 18.09
N PHE A 314 5.62 22.70 18.99
CA PHE A 314 5.40 23.26 20.32
C PHE A 314 6.63 23.17 21.23
N ASN A 315 7.28 22.01 21.31
CA ASN A 315 8.29 21.70 22.32
C ASN A 315 9.73 22.13 21.98
N ALA A 316 10.11 22.16 20.71
CA ALA A 316 11.48 22.46 20.30
C ALA A 316 11.90 23.88 20.75
N ASP A 317 12.97 23.99 21.52
CA ASP A 317 13.65 25.25 21.78
C ASP A 317 14.47 25.70 20.55
N LEU A 318 15.22 26.79 20.68
CA LEU A 318 15.98 27.37 19.57
C LEU A 318 17.16 26.49 19.11
N GLU A 319 17.67 25.62 19.97
CA GLU A 319 18.79 24.72 19.66
C GLU A 319 18.28 23.43 19.01
N THR A 320 17.26 22.82 19.61
CA THR A 320 16.50 21.69 19.04
C THR A 320 16.01 22.03 17.63
N PHE A 321 15.36 23.19 17.46
CA PHE A 321 14.89 23.65 16.16
C PHE A 321 16.03 23.80 15.15
N ARG A 322 17.17 24.37 15.55
CA ARG A 322 18.34 24.51 14.66
C ARG A 322 18.85 23.14 14.21
N SER A 323 19.05 22.20 15.14
CA SER A 323 19.52 20.85 14.83
C SER A 323 18.56 20.15 13.88
N THR A 324 17.26 20.12 14.19
CA THR A 324 16.24 19.52 13.31
C THR A 324 16.26 20.12 11.91
N ILE A 325 16.32 21.45 11.76
CA ILE A 325 16.34 22.08 10.42
C ILE A 325 17.63 21.78 9.66
N GLN A 326 18.80 21.79 10.32
CA GLN A 326 20.07 21.44 9.68
C GLN A 326 20.12 19.96 9.26
N GLU A 327 19.66 19.06 10.12
CA GLU A 327 19.53 17.63 9.83
C GLU A 327 18.56 17.37 8.67
N VAL A 328 17.39 18.00 8.66
CA VAL A 328 16.35 17.84 7.63
C VAL A 328 16.80 18.41 6.28
N THR A 329 17.39 19.62 6.28
CA THR A 329 17.91 20.24 5.04
C THR A 329 19.08 19.44 4.47
N GLY A 330 19.99 18.95 5.34
CA GLY A 330 21.10 18.09 4.94
C GLY A 330 20.69 16.68 4.52
N ALA A 331 19.54 16.18 4.98
CA ALA A 331 19.02 14.85 4.66
C ALA A 331 18.28 14.76 3.32
N ILE A 332 17.96 15.88 2.65
CA ILE A 332 17.29 15.87 1.34
C ILE A 332 18.08 15.00 0.35
N ASP A 333 17.36 14.17 -0.42
CA ASP A 333 17.88 13.19 -1.37
C ASP A 333 18.84 12.11 -0.82
N GLN A 334 19.11 12.10 0.50
CA GLN A 334 19.94 11.07 1.12
C GLN A 334 19.19 9.74 1.35
N GLU A 335 19.96 8.65 1.47
CA GLU A 335 19.42 7.41 2.02
C GLU A 335 19.04 7.59 3.50
N GLY A 336 17.92 6.99 3.91
CA GLY A 336 17.39 7.11 5.27
C GLY A 336 16.74 8.47 5.59
N GLN A 337 16.58 9.38 4.63
CA GLN A 337 16.05 10.74 4.85
C GLN A 337 14.76 10.81 5.69
N VAL A 338 13.82 9.89 5.46
CA VAL A 338 12.59 9.76 6.26
C VAL A 338 12.91 9.41 7.71
N SER A 339 13.73 8.37 7.93
CA SER A 339 14.14 7.95 9.28
C SER A 339 14.92 9.04 10.01
N LYS A 340 15.73 9.85 9.30
CA LYS A 340 16.37 11.05 9.85
C LYS A 340 15.30 12.05 10.34
N LEU A 341 14.46 12.58 9.45
CA LEU A 341 13.38 13.51 9.81
C LEU A 341 12.55 13.04 11.01
N LEU A 342 12.13 11.76 11.02
CA LEU A 342 11.31 11.23 12.11
C LEU A 342 12.06 11.21 13.46
N LYS A 343 13.36 10.90 13.49
CA LYS A 343 14.18 11.02 14.72
C LYS A 343 14.40 12.47 15.11
N SER A 344 14.69 13.35 14.14
CA SER A 344 14.94 14.78 14.37
C SER A 344 13.74 15.55 14.93
N ILE A 345 12.51 15.00 14.82
CA ILE A 345 11.30 15.52 15.47
C ILE A 345 10.84 14.70 16.70
N GLY A 346 11.61 13.68 17.12
CA GLY A 346 11.35 12.90 18.33
C GLY A 346 10.40 11.71 18.18
N ILE A 347 10.12 11.20 16.97
CA ILE A 347 9.32 9.99 16.80
C ILE A 347 10.08 8.75 17.32
N PRO A 348 9.46 7.92 18.19
CA PRO A 348 10.08 6.69 18.70
C PRO A 348 10.42 5.65 17.62
N GLU A 349 11.49 4.87 17.88
CA GLU A 349 12.04 3.89 16.92
C GLU A 349 11.09 2.72 16.61
N ASP A 350 10.16 2.35 17.51
CA ASP A 350 9.12 1.34 17.23
C ASP A 350 8.17 1.80 16.12
N VAL A 351 7.84 3.09 16.13
CA VAL A 351 7.01 3.74 15.11
C VAL A 351 7.78 3.80 13.80
N ILE A 352 9.07 4.18 13.85
CA ILE A 352 9.94 4.25 12.68
C ILE A 352 10.17 2.86 12.06
N SER A 353 10.35 1.80 12.85
CA SER A 353 10.51 0.44 12.35
C SER A 353 9.23 -0.10 11.72
N THR A 354 8.07 0.17 12.35
CA THR A 354 6.75 -0.17 11.78
C THR A 354 6.55 0.56 10.45
N TRP A 355 6.83 1.87 10.43
CA TRP A 355 6.71 2.72 9.24
C TRP A 355 7.65 2.27 8.12
N ASN A 356 8.88 1.87 8.42
CA ASN A 356 9.82 1.37 7.42
C ASN A 356 9.33 0.06 6.75
N LEU A 357 8.66 -0.84 7.48
CA LEU A 357 8.04 -2.04 6.92
C LEU A 357 6.87 -1.68 5.99
N THR A 358 5.93 -0.86 6.46
CA THR A 358 4.81 -0.34 5.67
C THR A 358 5.27 0.39 4.42
N LEU A 359 6.27 1.27 4.53
CA LEU A 359 6.85 1.98 3.39
C LEU A 359 7.60 1.07 2.42
N TYR A 360 8.19 -0.03 2.88
CA TYR A 360 8.75 -1.02 1.97
C TYR A 360 7.65 -1.59 1.06
N VAL A 361 6.49 -1.94 1.63
CA VAL A 361 5.32 -2.42 0.90
C VAL A 361 4.79 -1.36 -0.08
N TYR A 362 4.48 -0.14 0.38
CA TYR A 362 3.95 0.91 -0.51
C TYR A 362 4.94 1.36 -1.61
N ARG A 363 6.25 1.43 -1.31
CA ARG A 363 7.28 1.87 -2.27
C ARG A 363 7.57 0.85 -3.37
N VAL A 364 7.35 -0.44 -3.08
CA VAL A 364 7.48 -1.55 -4.05
C VAL A 364 6.19 -1.79 -4.83
N LEU A 365 5.02 -1.51 -4.27
CA LEU A 365 3.73 -1.79 -4.92
C LEU A 365 3.09 -0.60 -5.67
N TYR A 366 3.38 0.66 -5.29
CA TYR A 366 2.57 1.82 -5.73
C TYR A 366 3.36 3.07 -6.18
N GLN A 367 4.23 2.91 -7.19
CA GLN A 367 4.62 4.04 -8.06
C GLN A 367 3.91 3.88 -9.42
N PRO A 368 3.35 4.95 -10.03
CA PRO A 368 2.69 4.87 -11.33
C PRO A 368 3.68 4.58 -12.48
N ASP A 369 4.94 4.97 -12.29
CA ASP A 369 6.07 4.66 -13.19
C ASP A 369 6.88 3.43 -12.70
N PHE A 370 6.39 2.69 -11.68
CA PHE A 370 6.97 1.39 -11.35
C PHE A 370 6.59 0.43 -12.49
N PRO A 371 7.55 -0.26 -13.12
CA PRO A 371 7.23 -1.25 -14.14
C PRO A 371 6.65 -2.49 -13.45
N ILE A 372 5.33 -2.49 -13.21
CA ILE A 372 4.58 -3.62 -12.62
C ILE A 372 4.50 -4.78 -13.63
N ASN A 373 5.62 -5.43 -13.89
CA ASN A 373 5.64 -6.86 -14.17
C ASN A 373 5.54 -7.59 -12.82
N LEU A 374 4.31 -7.69 -12.31
CA LEU A 374 3.95 -8.60 -11.22
C LEU A 374 4.19 -10.05 -11.70
N GLY A 375 5.43 -10.52 -11.56
CA GLY A 375 5.83 -11.79 -12.18
C GLY A 375 7.32 -11.99 -12.36
N SER A 376 8.12 -11.88 -11.30
CA SER A 376 9.27 -12.78 -11.15
C SER A 376 9.62 -12.98 -9.67
N THR A 377 9.33 -14.18 -9.18
CA THR A 377 10.36 -14.89 -8.43
C THR A 377 11.67 -14.81 -9.24
N PHE A 378 12.71 -14.26 -8.61
CA PHE A 378 14.13 -14.36 -9.01
C PHE A 378 14.59 -13.38 -10.15
N GLY A 379 15.24 -12.25 -9.76
CA GLY A 379 16.00 -11.28 -10.62
C GLY A 379 17.40 -10.74 -10.12
N THR A 380 18.52 -11.52 -10.11
CA THR A 380 19.90 -11.15 -9.61
C THR A 380 20.65 -10.34 -10.70
N ALA A 381 20.40 -9.03 -10.81
CA ALA A 381 21.25 -8.10 -11.57
C ALA A 381 21.01 -6.61 -11.23
N ARG A 382 20.78 -6.27 -9.94
CA ARG A 382 20.80 -4.89 -9.39
C ARG A 382 20.83 -4.91 -7.85
N PRO A 383 21.18 -3.81 -7.17
CA PRO A 383 21.67 -3.87 -5.79
C PRO A 383 20.71 -4.30 -4.69
N ARG A 384 19.38 -4.20 -4.87
CA ARG A 384 18.39 -4.50 -3.81
C ARG A 384 17.06 -5.03 -4.37
N ASN A 385 16.62 -6.17 -3.86
CA ASN A 385 15.26 -6.73 -3.95
C ASN A 385 15.00 -7.44 -2.61
N VAL A 386 13.75 -7.42 -2.11
CA VAL A 386 13.35 -8.20 -0.92
C VAL A 386 12.07 -8.97 -1.24
N GLY A 387 12.00 -10.22 -0.82
CA GLY A 387 10.77 -11.01 -0.77
C GLY A 387 10.26 -11.10 0.67
N PHE A 388 8.97 -11.36 0.85
CA PHE A 388 8.34 -11.51 2.16
C PHE A 388 7.41 -12.74 2.18
N ASP A 389 7.40 -13.45 3.31
CA ASP A 389 6.46 -14.54 3.59
C ASP A 389 5.17 -13.96 4.22
N THR A 390 4.03 -14.53 3.88
CA THR A 390 2.72 -14.22 4.50
C THR A 390 2.42 -15.11 5.71
N GLY A 391 3.41 -15.88 6.18
CA GLY A 391 3.54 -16.31 7.59
C GLY A 391 2.58 -17.43 8.00
N THR A 392 2.16 -18.29 7.06
CA THR A 392 1.18 -19.34 7.38
C THR A 392 1.81 -20.68 7.76
N TYR A 393 2.88 -21.13 7.10
CA TYR A 393 3.62 -22.38 7.43
C TYR A 393 5.03 -22.38 6.84
N GLY A 394 6.07 -22.21 7.67
CA GLY A 394 7.47 -22.26 7.23
C GLY A 394 8.50 -22.11 8.36
N LEU A 395 9.76 -22.40 8.06
CA LEU A 395 10.93 -21.89 8.78
C LEU A 395 11.36 -20.53 8.17
N PRO A 396 12.24 -19.74 8.81
CA PRO A 396 12.71 -18.45 8.27
C PRO A 396 13.27 -18.54 6.85
N VAL A 397 13.13 -17.44 6.09
CA VAL A 397 13.64 -17.32 4.72
C VAL A 397 15.15 -17.08 4.76
N GLU A 398 15.91 -17.97 4.12
CA GLU A 398 17.34 -17.82 3.84
C GLU A 398 17.58 -17.34 2.39
N GLU A 399 18.65 -16.57 2.18
CA GLU A 399 19.04 -16.02 0.87
C GLU A 399 20.03 -16.95 0.16
N TYR A 400 19.81 -17.22 -1.14
CA TYR A 400 20.61 -18.15 -1.95
C TYR A 400 21.13 -17.51 -3.26
N TYR A 401 22.40 -17.76 -3.58
CA TYR A 401 23.19 -17.04 -4.60
C TYR A 401 22.88 -17.35 -6.09
N TYR A 402 23.32 -16.44 -6.98
CA TYR A 402 23.11 -16.46 -8.45
C TYR A 402 24.02 -17.47 -9.20
N PHE A 403 23.73 -18.78 -9.14
CA PHE A 403 24.57 -19.84 -9.76
C PHE A 403 24.90 -19.62 -11.25
N TYR A 404 26.18 -19.32 -11.56
CA TYR A 404 26.69 -19.00 -12.91
C TYR A 404 25.92 -17.87 -13.63
N ASP A 405 25.58 -16.81 -12.89
CA ASP A 405 24.81 -15.64 -13.37
C ASP A 405 23.46 -16.00 -14.02
N GLN A 406 22.95 -17.18 -13.68
CA GLN A 406 21.72 -17.76 -14.21
C GLN A 406 20.77 -18.06 -13.08
N TRP A 407 19.47 -17.97 -13.39
CA TRP A 407 18.45 -18.31 -12.44
C TRP A 407 18.03 -19.78 -12.49
N PRO A 408 17.71 -20.36 -11.32
CA PRO A 408 16.96 -21.59 -11.30
C PRO A 408 15.53 -21.31 -11.77
N ILE A 409 15.10 -22.13 -12.71
CA ILE A 409 13.68 -22.23 -13.12
C ILE A 409 12.87 -23.08 -12.12
N GLY A 410 13.54 -23.69 -11.15
CA GLY A 410 12.94 -24.46 -10.06
C GLY A 410 13.97 -24.79 -8.99
N LEU A 411 13.55 -24.64 -7.74
CA LEU A 411 14.28 -25.00 -6.52
C LEU A 411 13.42 -25.97 -5.71
N ALA A 412 14.05 -26.96 -5.09
CA ALA A 412 13.41 -27.79 -4.08
C ALA A 412 14.40 -28.20 -2.99
N VAL A 413 13.86 -28.35 -1.78
CA VAL A 413 14.58 -28.73 -0.57
C VAL A 413 14.17 -30.14 -0.19
N SER A 414 15.13 -31.04 0.01
CA SER A 414 14.85 -32.37 0.56
C SER A 414 14.72 -32.31 2.09
N ARG A 415 13.98 -33.26 2.68
CA ARG A 415 13.92 -33.43 4.14
C ARG A 415 15.28 -33.71 4.79
N ALA A 416 16.30 -34.08 4.00
CA ALA A 416 17.66 -34.35 4.44
C ALA A 416 18.62 -33.14 4.28
N GLY A 417 18.11 -31.93 3.98
CA GLY A 417 18.94 -30.72 3.86
C GLY A 417 19.77 -30.62 2.58
N GLN A 418 19.56 -31.50 1.59
CA GLN A 418 20.14 -31.34 0.25
C GLN A 418 19.18 -30.55 -0.64
N HIS A 419 19.70 -29.50 -1.28
CA HIS A 419 19.01 -28.68 -2.27
C HIS A 419 19.23 -29.22 -3.67
N VAL A 420 18.25 -29.05 -4.56
CA VAL A 420 18.42 -29.34 -5.98
C VAL A 420 17.83 -28.22 -6.85
N LEU A 421 18.64 -27.78 -7.82
CA LEU A 421 18.57 -26.51 -8.52
C LEU A 421 18.53 -26.75 -10.04
N GLY A 422 17.39 -26.53 -10.69
CA GLY A 422 17.27 -26.64 -12.15
C GLY A 422 17.61 -25.32 -12.84
N THR A 423 18.68 -25.25 -13.63
CA THR A 423 19.12 -24.02 -14.33
C THR A 423 18.96 -24.11 -15.85
N ARG A 424 18.69 -22.96 -16.48
CA ARG A 424 18.56 -22.79 -17.94
C ARG A 424 19.50 -21.71 -18.45
N GLN A 425 20.21 -22.00 -19.55
CA GLN A 425 20.76 -20.96 -20.43
C GLN A 425 19.72 -20.49 -21.45
N GLY A 426 19.64 -19.16 -21.64
CA GLY A 426 18.79 -18.52 -22.64
C GLY A 426 17.84 -17.46 -22.07
N ARG A 427 18.25 -16.18 -22.12
CA ARG A 427 17.44 -15.01 -21.75
C ARG A 427 16.58 -14.56 -22.95
N PRO A 428 15.25 -14.40 -22.83
CA PRO A 428 14.45 -13.82 -23.91
C PRO A 428 14.92 -12.39 -24.22
N THR A 429 15.27 -12.11 -25.48
CA THR A 429 15.71 -10.78 -25.92
C THR A 429 14.56 -10.03 -26.57
N ALA A 430 14.16 -8.90 -25.97
CA ALA A 430 13.35 -7.89 -26.65
C ALA A 430 14.27 -7.00 -27.48
N HIS A 431 14.02 -6.91 -28.79
CA HIS A 431 14.72 -5.95 -29.64
C HIS A 431 14.07 -4.57 -29.51
N GLN A 432 14.78 -3.51 -29.90
CA GLN A 432 14.30 -2.11 -29.80
C GLN A 432 12.97 -1.84 -30.53
N SER A 433 12.57 -2.72 -31.44
CA SER A 433 11.26 -2.72 -32.11
C SER A 433 10.10 -3.32 -31.28
N GLY A 434 10.30 -3.60 -29.99
CA GLY A 434 9.30 -4.16 -29.08
C GLY A 434 8.99 -5.65 -29.28
N ARG A 435 9.59 -6.32 -30.28
CA ARG A 435 9.34 -7.73 -30.58
C ARG A 435 10.18 -8.63 -29.66
N ILE A 436 9.51 -9.42 -28.83
CA ILE A 436 10.13 -10.39 -27.92
C ILE A 436 10.55 -11.63 -28.69
N SER A 437 11.80 -12.10 -28.49
CA SER A 437 12.33 -13.36 -29.02
C SER A 437 12.56 -14.37 -27.91
N MET A 438 12.18 -15.63 -28.13
CA MET A 438 12.39 -16.72 -27.18
C MET A 438 13.76 -17.35 -27.39
N ALA A 439 14.62 -17.32 -26.38
CA ALA A 439 15.94 -17.94 -26.44
C ALA A 439 15.84 -19.47 -26.40
N TYR A 440 16.23 -20.10 -27.50
CA TYR A 440 16.27 -21.54 -27.68
C TYR A 440 17.30 -22.23 -26.78
N ALA A 441 17.05 -23.50 -26.44
CA ALA A 441 17.98 -24.33 -25.67
C ALA A 441 19.25 -24.67 -26.46
N VAL A 442 20.38 -24.68 -25.75
CA VAL A 442 21.72 -25.03 -26.26
C VAL A 442 22.24 -26.31 -25.60
N PRO A 443 23.05 -27.13 -26.29
CA PRO A 443 23.59 -28.36 -25.71
C PRO A 443 24.50 -28.00 -24.51
N GLY A 444 24.36 -28.73 -23.41
CA GLY A 444 25.08 -28.45 -22.16
C GLY A 444 24.42 -27.39 -21.26
N GLY A 445 23.57 -26.51 -21.79
CA GLY A 445 23.04 -25.35 -21.06
C GLY A 445 21.90 -25.64 -20.08
N SER A 446 21.19 -26.77 -20.24
CA SER A 446 20.11 -27.20 -19.33
C SER A 446 20.65 -28.24 -18.35
N LYS A 447 20.64 -27.93 -17.05
CA LYS A 447 21.23 -28.80 -16.01
C LYS A 447 20.49 -28.73 -14.67
N LEU A 448 20.57 -29.80 -13.92
CA LEU A 448 20.04 -29.98 -12.57
C LEU A 448 21.23 -30.16 -11.60
N VAL A 449 21.38 -29.29 -10.61
CA VAL A 449 22.56 -29.22 -9.72
C VAL A 449 22.13 -29.55 -8.29
N THR A 450 22.84 -30.42 -7.59
CA THR A 450 22.61 -30.72 -6.16
C THR A 450 23.62 -29.96 -5.30
N VAL A 451 23.14 -29.30 -4.24
CA VAL A 451 23.94 -28.55 -3.27
C VAL A 451 23.67 -29.09 -1.87
N ASP A 452 24.71 -29.21 -1.05
CA ASP A 452 24.60 -29.57 0.37
C ASP A 452 24.68 -28.31 1.24
N LEU A 453 23.64 -28.05 2.03
CA LEU A 453 23.53 -26.82 2.83
C LEU A 453 24.51 -26.75 4.00
N ALA A 454 24.89 -27.89 4.59
CA ALA A 454 25.77 -27.90 5.76
C ALA A 454 27.22 -27.52 5.41
N THR A 455 27.54 -27.43 4.11
CA THR A 455 28.88 -27.17 3.59
C THR A 455 28.92 -26.08 2.50
N ASP A 456 27.77 -25.62 2.01
CA ASP A 456 27.59 -24.77 0.81
C ASP A 456 28.36 -25.29 -0.43
N THR A 457 28.32 -26.61 -0.66
CA THR A 457 29.03 -27.25 -1.78
C THR A 457 28.11 -27.90 -2.81
N VAL A 458 28.46 -27.76 -4.09
CA VAL A 458 27.85 -28.55 -5.17
C VAL A 458 28.30 -30.00 -5.07
N THR A 459 27.39 -30.91 -4.72
CA THR A 459 27.68 -32.34 -4.60
C THR A 459 27.45 -33.10 -5.91
N ARG A 460 26.53 -32.66 -6.78
CA ARG A 460 26.26 -33.30 -8.10
C ARG A 460 25.79 -32.30 -9.16
N THR A 461 25.92 -32.68 -10.43
CA THR A 461 25.30 -31.98 -11.57
C THR A 461 24.89 -32.98 -12.65
N TYR A 462 23.67 -32.85 -13.17
CA TYR A 462 23.09 -33.67 -14.22
C TYR A 462 22.72 -32.78 -15.42
N THR A 463 23.33 -33.02 -16.57
CA THR A 463 23.07 -32.25 -17.80
C THR A 463 21.99 -32.93 -18.65
N LEU A 464 21.00 -32.16 -19.13
CA LEU A 464 19.96 -32.68 -20.01
C LEU A 464 20.42 -32.62 -21.49
N PRO A 465 20.43 -33.75 -22.22
CA PRO A 465 20.79 -33.75 -23.64
C PRO A 465 19.65 -33.18 -24.49
N LEU A 466 19.99 -32.68 -25.69
CA LEU A 466 19.01 -32.11 -26.65
C LEU A 466 17.97 -33.12 -27.16
N THR A 467 18.16 -34.41 -26.93
CA THR A 467 17.18 -35.47 -27.20
C THR A 467 16.06 -35.55 -26.16
N VAL A 468 16.26 -34.92 -24.99
CA VAL A 468 15.33 -34.89 -23.86
C VAL A 468 14.81 -33.47 -23.62
N HIS A 469 15.68 -32.46 -23.69
CA HIS A 469 15.32 -31.05 -23.63
C HIS A 469 15.64 -30.38 -24.97
N TYR A 470 14.66 -30.33 -25.86
CA TYR A 470 14.85 -29.88 -27.24
C TYR A 470 15.12 -28.37 -27.35
N LYS A 471 15.55 -27.94 -28.53
CA LYS A 471 15.79 -26.54 -28.87
C LYS A 471 14.61 -25.62 -28.48
N GLY A 472 13.37 -26.03 -28.71
CA GLY A 472 12.14 -25.29 -28.37
C GLY A 472 11.49 -25.61 -27.01
N SER A 473 12.12 -26.45 -26.18
CA SER A 473 11.59 -26.82 -24.85
C SER A 473 11.60 -25.66 -23.85
N TYR A 474 10.62 -25.65 -22.95
CA TYR A 474 10.50 -24.68 -21.86
C TYR A 474 10.22 -25.44 -20.55
N MET A 475 11.27 -25.75 -19.79
CA MET A 475 11.10 -26.29 -18.44
C MET A 475 10.51 -25.23 -17.50
N ASN A 476 9.44 -25.58 -16.81
CA ASN A 476 8.58 -24.63 -16.07
C ASN A 476 8.37 -25.00 -14.60
N ASN A 477 8.50 -26.27 -14.23
CA ASN A 477 8.32 -26.75 -12.86
C ASN A 477 9.18 -27.99 -12.62
N LEU A 478 9.62 -28.18 -11.37
CA LEU A 478 10.50 -29.26 -10.91
C LEU A 478 9.92 -29.84 -9.61
N ARG A 479 9.87 -31.17 -9.49
CA ARG A 479 9.43 -31.91 -8.30
C ARG A 479 10.34 -33.11 -8.04
N PHE A 480 10.35 -33.59 -6.80
CA PHE A 480 11.17 -34.71 -6.38
C PHE A 480 10.32 -35.79 -5.71
N ASP A 481 10.59 -37.05 -6.07
CA ASP A 481 10.12 -38.24 -5.38
C ASP A 481 11.36 -38.96 -4.83
N LEU A 482 11.73 -38.63 -3.58
CA LEU A 482 12.98 -39.02 -2.94
C LEU A 482 13.02 -40.39 -2.24
N PRO A 483 11.91 -41.04 -1.86
CA PRO A 483 11.94 -42.42 -1.39
C PRO A 483 12.64 -43.34 -2.41
N PRO A 484 13.46 -44.32 -1.97
CA PRO A 484 14.05 -45.30 -2.87
C PRO A 484 12.95 -46.09 -3.60
N THR A 485 12.82 -45.87 -4.91
CA THR A 485 11.89 -46.64 -5.74
C THR A 485 12.58 -47.91 -6.24
N PRO A 486 11.83 -48.98 -6.58
CA PRO A 486 12.41 -50.19 -7.19
C PRO A 486 13.21 -49.95 -8.48
N ARG A 487 13.09 -48.76 -9.09
CA ARG A 487 13.84 -48.32 -10.27
C ARG A 487 15.02 -47.39 -9.95
N SER A 488 14.97 -46.58 -8.89
CA SER A 488 16.07 -45.72 -8.42
C SER A 488 16.39 -46.01 -6.94
N PRO A 489 17.21 -47.04 -6.65
CA PRO A 489 17.34 -47.58 -5.29
C PRO A 489 18.17 -46.76 -4.29
N GLY A 490 18.59 -45.53 -4.63
CA GLY A 490 19.56 -44.78 -3.81
C GLY A 490 19.50 -43.25 -3.85
N ALA A 491 18.56 -42.63 -4.59
CA ALA A 491 18.40 -41.17 -4.60
C ALA A 491 17.03 -40.65 -5.09
N GLY A 492 16.11 -41.53 -5.51
CA GLY A 492 14.81 -41.13 -6.03
C GLY A 492 14.83 -40.59 -7.47
N ILE A 493 13.81 -39.82 -7.83
CA ILE A 493 13.54 -39.30 -9.18
C ILE A 493 13.21 -37.81 -9.12
N ALA A 494 13.73 -37.03 -10.07
CA ALA A 494 13.28 -35.67 -10.33
C ALA A 494 12.34 -35.64 -11.55
N CYS A 495 11.18 -34.99 -11.41
CA CYS A 495 10.17 -34.83 -12.45
C CYS A 495 10.06 -33.35 -12.83
N ILE A 496 10.25 -33.05 -14.12
CA ILE A 496 10.27 -31.71 -14.69
C ILE A 496 9.14 -31.58 -15.72
N PHE A 497 8.38 -30.49 -15.66
CA PHE A 497 7.40 -30.13 -16.69
C PHE A 497 8.06 -29.32 -17.81
N ASP A 498 7.96 -29.80 -19.05
CA ASP A 498 8.22 -29.04 -20.28
C ASP A 498 6.88 -28.55 -20.86
N SER A 499 6.76 -27.23 -21.02
CA SER A 499 5.59 -26.54 -21.60
C SER A 499 5.98 -25.66 -22.79
N GLY A 500 6.89 -26.13 -23.65
CA GLY A 500 7.32 -25.44 -24.86
C GLY A 500 6.20 -25.20 -25.88
N ASN A 501 6.17 -23.99 -26.47
CA ASN A 501 5.09 -23.51 -27.35
C ASN A 501 4.87 -24.33 -28.64
N GLU A 502 5.81 -25.18 -29.05
CA GLU A 502 5.72 -26.04 -30.23
C GLU A 502 4.82 -27.29 -30.02
N ALA A 503 3.73 -27.15 -29.27
CA ALA A 503 2.68 -28.15 -29.02
C ALA A 503 3.18 -29.52 -28.47
N ARG A 504 4.29 -29.53 -27.72
CA ARG A 504 4.93 -30.74 -27.18
C ARG A 504 5.05 -30.72 -25.66
N ASN A 505 3.95 -30.39 -24.96
CA ASN A 505 3.90 -30.47 -23.50
C ASN A 505 4.25 -31.90 -23.03
N ARG A 506 5.27 -32.01 -22.17
CA ARG A 506 5.91 -33.27 -21.80
C ARG A 506 6.36 -33.27 -20.33
N PHE A 507 6.45 -34.46 -19.76
CA PHE A 507 7.22 -34.69 -18.54
C PHE A 507 8.62 -35.17 -18.91
N ILE A 508 9.66 -34.53 -18.34
CA ILE A 508 11.03 -35.03 -18.32
C ILE A 508 11.26 -35.66 -16.94
N MET A 509 11.76 -36.89 -16.88
CA MET A 509 12.10 -37.58 -15.63
C MET A 509 13.59 -37.89 -15.58
N VAL A 510 14.22 -37.67 -14.43
CA VAL A 510 15.66 -37.87 -14.19
C VAL A 510 15.86 -38.84 -13.02
N ASP A 511 16.56 -39.95 -13.27
CA ASP A 511 17.05 -40.87 -12.25
C ASP A 511 18.24 -40.22 -11.52
N LEU A 512 18.06 -39.88 -10.25
CA LEU A 512 19.08 -39.18 -9.45
C LEU A 512 20.18 -40.12 -8.94
N ALA A 513 19.97 -41.44 -8.98
CA ALA A 513 21.01 -42.40 -8.63
C ALA A 513 22.00 -42.59 -9.79
N ARG A 514 21.53 -42.50 -11.04
CA ARG A 514 22.32 -42.80 -12.26
C ARG A 514 22.51 -41.63 -13.24
N GLY A 515 21.89 -40.48 -12.99
CA GLY A 515 21.99 -39.29 -13.84
C GLY A 515 21.38 -39.41 -15.24
N ARG A 516 20.50 -40.39 -15.48
CA ARG A 516 19.86 -40.61 -16.79
C ARG A 516 18.50 -39.89 -16.85
N ALA A 517 18.19 -39.28 -17.99
CA ALA A 517 16.95 -38.55 -18.22
C ALA A 517 16.17 -39.06 -19.45
N GLY A 518 14.84 -38.94 -19.42
CA GLY A 518 13.94 -39.31 -20.53
C GLY A 518 12.63 -38.50 -20.50
N ALA A 519 11.85 -38.52 -21.58
CA ALA A 519 10.67 -37.66 -21.74
C ALA A 519 9.41 -38.41 -22.23
N SER A 520 8.21 -37.96 -21.85
CA SER A 520 6.91 -38.56 -22.22
C SER A 520 5.82 -37.50 -22.47
N GLN A 521 4.92 -37.74 -23.42
CA GLN A 521 3.95 -36.77 -23.96
C GLN A 521 2.50 -37.13 -23.66
N ILE A 522 1.65 -36.13 -23.44
CA ILE A 522 0.22 -36.29 -23.13
C ILE A 522 -0.62 -35.43 -24.09
N SER A 523 -1.84 -35.88 -24.44
CA SER A 523 -2.84 -35.05 -25.14
C SER A 523 -4.19 -35.10 -24.44
N ILE A 524 -4.87 -33.96 -24.35
CA ILE A 524 -6.19 -33.80 -23.71
C ILE A 524 -7.09 -33.02 -24.67
N ARG A 525 -8.32 -33.48 -24.89
CA ARG A 525 -9.39 -32.74 -25.56
C ARG A 525 -10.57 -32.58 -24.60
N VAL A 526 -11.18 -31.40 -24.59
CA VAL A 526 -12.40 -31.11 -23.83
C VAL A 526 -13.53 -30.79 -24.80
N ARG A 527 -14.71 -31.37 -24.58
CA ARG A 527 -15.99 -30.89 -25.14
C ARG A 527 -16.83 -30.30 -24.00
N PHE A 528 -17.61 -29.28 -24.33
CA PHE A 528 -18.68 -28.78 -23.47
C PHE A 528 -20.01 -29.26 -24.03
N GLU A 529 -20.92 -29.69 -23.15
CA GLU A 529 -22.24 -30.20 -23.50
C GLU A 529 -23.25 -29.74 -22.43
N SER A 530 -24.41 -29.25 -22.85
CA SER A 530 -25.29 -28.41 -22.02
C SER A 530 -26.52 -29.16 -21.48
N SER A 531 -26.49 -29.60 -20.22
CA SER A 531 -27.70 -30.01 -19.50
C SER A 531 -27.61 -29.77 -17.99
N ARG A 532 -28.77 -29.67 -17.31
CA ARG A 532 -28.87 -29.26 -15.91
C ARG A 532 -28.63 -30.42 -14.91
N ARG A 533 -27.36 -30.80 -14.70
CA ARG A 533 -26.84 -31.50 -13.49
C ARG A 533 -25.32 -31.28 -13.38
N ARG A 534 -24.74 -31.54 -12.20
CA ARG A 534 -23.34 -31.16 -11.88
C ARG A 534 -22.35 -31.68 -12.95
N PRO A 535 -21.44 -30.83 -13.49
CA PRO A 535 -20.48 -31.27 -14.51
C PRO A 535 -19.41 -32.19 -13.90
N ALA A 536 -19.20 -33.35 -14.52
CA ALA A 536 -18.10 -34.26 -14.21
C ALA A 536 -17.13 -34.30 -15.40
N ILE A 537 -15.85 -34.05 -15.16
CA ILE A 537 -14.82 -34.07 -16.20
C ILE A 537 -14.38 -35.52 -16.43
N ARG A 538 -14.72 -36.10 -17.59
CA ARG A 538 -14.12 -37.36 -18.06
C ARG A 538 -12.91 -37.07 -18.94
N ALA A 539 -11.75 -37.61 -18.56
CA ALA A 539 -10.61 -37.76 -19.46
C ALA A 539 -10.63 -39.18 -20.05
N CYS A 540 -10.37 -39.29 -21.36
CA CYS A 540 -10.23 -40.57 -22.05
C CYS A 540 -8.79 -40.73 -22.57
N HIS A 541 -8.25 -41.95 -22.45
CA HIS A 541 -7.01 -42.39 -23.09
C HIS A 541 -7.23 -43.75 -23.75
N SER A 542 -6.46 -44.05 -24.80
CA SER A 542 -6.70 -45.16 -25.73
C SER A 542 -5.91 -46.44 -25.42
N THR A 543 -5.86 -46.83 -24.13
CA THR A 543 -5.52 -48.19 -23.63
C THR A 543 -5.95 -48.29 -22.16
N PRO A 544 -6.20 -49.50 -21.60
CA PRO A 544 -7.15 -49.63 -20.49
C PRO A 544 -6.61 -49.38 -19.07
N ALA A 545 -7.31 -48.50 -18.35
CA ALA A 545 -7.42 -48.40 -16.88
C ALA A 545 -6.17 -47.89 -16.11
N ARG A 546 -6.27 -47.27 -14.92
CA ARG A 546 -7.43 -46.99 -14.04
C ARG A 546 -7.62 -45.48 -13.78
N GLU A 547 -8.58 -45.14 -12.91
CA GLU A 547 -9.24 -43.84 -12.75
C GLU A 547 -8.33 -42.66 -12.36
N VAL A 548 -8.72 -41.46 -12.82
CA VAL A 548 -8.27 -40.17 -12.28
C VAL A 548 -9.50 -39.42 -11.79
N ILE A 549 -9.64 -39.24 -10.48
CA ILE A 549 -10.74 -38.49 -9.87
C ILE A 549 -10.33 -37.03 -9.72
N LEU A 550 -11.14 -36.12 -10.25
CA LEU A 550 -10.98 -34.66 -10.10
C LEU A 550 -12.22 -34.07 -9.40
N CYS A 551 -12.08 -33.72 -8.12
CA CYS A 551 -13.00 -32.83 -7.42
C CYS A 551 -12.48 -31.39 -7.49
N GLY A 552 -13.40 -30.42 -7.60
CA GLY A 552 -13.06 -29.03 -7.89
C GLY A 552 -13.28 -28.05 -6.73
N SER A 553 -13.11 -26.76 -7.07
CA SER A 553 -13.27 -25.55 -6.23
C SER A 553 -12.33 -25.39 -5.02
N ASN A 554 -11.52 -24.34 -5.09
CA ASN A 554 -10.97 -23.55 -3.96
C ASN A 554 -10.27 -24.27 -2.79
N MET A 555 -9.35 -25.21 -3.06
CA MET A 555 -8.03 -25.25 -2.40
C MET A 555 -7.09 -26.34 -2.99
N LYS A 556 -5.77 -26.17 -2.76
CA LYS A 556 -4.65 -27.13 -2.89
C LYS A 556 -4.93 -28.44 -3.67
N THR A 557 -4.59 -28.47 -4.96
CA THR A 557 -4.64 -29.70 -5.77
C THR A 557 -3.52 -30.68 -5.39
N LEU A 558 -3.87 -31.77 -4.72
CA LEU A 558 -3.02 -32.96 -4.59
C LEU A 558 -3.17 -33.84 -5.85
N ILE A 559 -2.06 -34.40 -6.35
CA ILE A 559 -2.09 -35.42 -7.42
C ILE A 559 -1.25 -36.60 -6.95
N ALA A 560 -1.89 -37.76 -6.76
CA ALA A 560 -1.22 -39.03 -6.52
C ALA A 560 -1.35 -39.89 -7.78
N LEU A 561 -0.21 -40.25 -8.38
CA LEU A 561 -0.15 -41.19 -9.51
C LEU A 561 0.51 -42.48 -9.02
N ASN A 562 -0.29 -43.53 -8.84
CA ASN A 562 0.21 -44.87 -8.55
C ASN A 562 0.35 -45.64 -9.87
N TRP A 563 1.56 -46.12 -10.20
CA TRP A 563 1.80 -46.83 -11.46
C TRP A 563 2.74 -48.04 -11.30
N THR A 564 2.14 -49.22 -11.24
CA THR A 564 2.81 -50.51 -11.40
C THR A 564 3.21 -50.72 -12.86
N SER A 565 4.39 -51.30 -13.10
CA SER A 565 4.91 -51.49 -14.46
C SER A 565 4.26 -52.63 -15.24
N ALA A 566 3.89 -52.36 -16.49
CA ALA A 566 3.99 -53.36 -17.56
C ALA A 566 5.42 -53.33 -18.15
N ALA A 567 5.89 -54.44 -18.71
CA ALA A 567 7.19 -54.58 -19.35
C ALA A 567 7.09 -54.45 -20.88
N GLY A 568 8.23 -54.15 -21.51
CA GLY A 568 8.40 -53.88 -22.94
C GLY A 568 9.77 -53.27 -23.17
#